data_AF-A0A0F9SEP2-F1
#
_entry.id   AF-A0A0F9SEP2-F1
#
_cell.length_a   1.000
_cell.length_b   1.000
_cell.length_c   1.000
_cell.angle_alpha   90.00
_cell.angle_beta   90.00
_cell.angle_gamma   90.00
#
_symmetry.space_group_name_H-M   'P 1'
#
loop_
_entity.id
_entity.type
_entity.pdbx_description
1 polymer ?
#
loop_
_entity_poly.entity_id
_entity_poly.type
_entity_poly.pdbx_seq_one_letter_code
_entity_poly.pdbx_strand_id
1 'polypeptide(L)'
;MFLKEFEFDKFPKNITYFDNEALKLNNEFLFFHNKSKFRRELTRLQNLIKSYTNTPLIASGIQDAYLKKQYTEKYLIVLFTTSENVKEINTIMEVHSDIELNPGCVFLETNSEYLLLLARDMEGLILGVNIMELILKQILEDYLNQKKFDEYITIRPFKLIDC
;
A
#
# COMPACT_ATOMS: atom_id res chain seq x y z
N MET A 1 17.57 3.53 8.97
CA MET A 1 17.73 2.04 8.81
C MET A 1 16.34 1.46 8.70
N PHE A 2 16.04 0.56 7.76
CA PHE A 2 14.68 0.00 7.63
C PHE A 2 14.58 -1.42 8.19
N LEU A 3 13.39 -1.80 8.64
CA LEU A 3 13.05 -3.13 9.11
C LEU A 3 13.31 -4.16 8.00
N LYS A 4 14.08 -5.21 8.30
CA LYS A 4 14.52 -6.19 7.29
C LYS A 4 13.39 -7.13 6.87
N GLU A 5 12.63 -7.64 7.82
CA GLU A 5 11.57 -8.63 7.58
C GLU A 5 10.36 -8.27 8.44
N PHE A 6 9.17 -8.56 7.92
CA PHE A 6 7.92 -8.32 8.62
C PHE A 6 7.49 -9.61 9.32
N GLU A 7 6.99 -9.47 10.54
CA GLU A 7 6.44 -10.57 11.31
C GLU A 7 4.96 -10.77 10.97
N PHE A 8 4.52 -12.02 10.81
CA PHE A 8 3.14 -12.35 10.49
C PHE A 8 2.60 -13.44 11.40
N ASP A 9 1.42 -13.22 11.99
CA ASP A 9 0.70 -14.25 12.76
C ASP A 9 0.35 -15.46 11.88
N LYS A 10 -0.10 -15.18 10.65
CA LYS A 10 -0.25 -16.14 9.56
C LYS A 10 0.63 -15.69 8.40
N PHE A 11 1.66 -16.46 8.09
CA PHE A 11 2.55 -16.14 6.98
C PHE A 11 1.76 -16.08 5.66
N PRO A 12 1.99 -15.05 4.83
CA PRO A 12 1.38 -14.97 3.50
C PRO A 12 1.88 -16.13 2.64
N LYS A 13 1.08 -16.53 1.66
CA LYS A 13 1.46 -17.57 0.70
C LYS A 13 2.82 -17.31 0.04
N ASN A 14 3.10 -16.06 -0.32
CA ASN A 14 4.39 -15.67 -0.85
C ASN A 14 4.73 -14.25 -0.41
N ILE A 15 5.94 -14.05 0.08
CA ILE A 15 6.56 -12.75 0.27
C ILE A 15 8.00 -12.80 -0.22
N THR A 16 8.39 -11.83 -1.02
CA THR A 16 9.77 -11.64 -1.48
C THR A 16 10.21 -10.22 -1.16
N TYR A 17 11.38 -10.10 -0.54
CA TYR A 17 12.01 -8.81 -0.23
C TYR A 17 13.08 -8.50 -1.27
N PHE A 18 13.28 -7.21 -1.52
CA PHE A 18 14.33 -6.76 -2.43
C PHE A 18 15.26 -5.76 -1.75
N ASP A 19 16.47 -5.61 -2.31
CA ASP A 19 17.55 -4.75 -1.81
C ASP A 19 17.62 -3.39 -2.53
N ASN A 20 16.48 -2.93 -3.04
CA ASN A 20 16.34 -1.69 -3.78
C ASN A 20 16.18 -0.51 -2.81
N GLU A 21 16.09 0.70 -3.37
CA GLU A 21 15.74 1.88 -2.58
C GLU A 21 14.36 1.72 -1.92
N ALA A 22 14.31 2.00 -0.61
CA ALA A 22 13.10 1.96 0.20
C ALA A 22 12.16 3.12 -0.11
N LEU A 23 10.86 2.90 0.08
CA LEU A 23 9.86 3.97 0.06
C LEU A 23 10.13 4.90 1.25
N LYS A 24 10.38 6.18 0.99
CA LYS A 24 10.58 7.20 2.03
C LYS A 24 9.31 8.02 2.17
N LEU A 25 8.62 7.87 3.29
CA LEU A 25 7.38 8.59 3.53
C LEU A 25 7.66 10.06 3.81
N ASN A 26 6.81 10.93 3.27
CA ASN A 26 6.78 12.35 3.56
C ASN A 26 5.33 12.83 3.75
N ASN A 27 5.15 14.12 3.99
CA ASN A 27 3.83 14.69 4.30
C ASN A 27 2.88 14.79 3.10
N GLU A 28 3.33 14.44 1.88
CA GLU A 28 2.53 14.50 0.65
C GLU A 28 1.90 13.15 0.29
N PHE A 29 2.24 12.09 1.04
CA PHE A 29 1.69 10.76 0.81
C PHE A 29 0.20 10.68 1.14
N LEU A 30 -0.57 10.02 0.27
CA LEU A 30 -2.02 9.84 0.37
C LEU A 30 -2.40 8.41 -0.03
N PHE A 31 -3.55 7.94 0.45
CA PHE A 31 -4.15 6.71 -0.04
C PHE A 31 -5.06 7.02 -1.23
N PHE A 32 -4.63 6.65 -2.43
CA PHE A 32 -5.44 6.74 -3.65
C PHE A 32 -6.20 5.45 -3.90
N HIS A 33 -7.42 5.55 -4.42
CA HIS A 33 -8.26 4.38 -4.57
C HIS A 33 -9.27 4.48 -5.72
N ASN A 34 -9.63 3.37 -6.38
CA ASN A 34 -10.47 3.41 -7.59
C ASN A 34 -11.98 3.20 -7.37
N LYS A 35 -12.43 2.87 -6.15
CA LYS A 35 -13.87 2.78 -5.82
C LYS A 35 -14.18 3.43 -4.47
N SER A 36 -15.29 4.17 -4.38
CA SER A 36 -15.72 4.86 -3.15
C SER A 36 -16.02 3.93 -1.97
N LYS A 37 -16.43 2.68 -2.24
CA LYS A 37 -16.73 1.66 -1.21
C LYS A 37 -15.56 1.33 -0.29
N PHE A 38 -14.33 1.73 -0.63
CA PHE A 38 -13.13 1.45 0.17
C PHE A 38 -12.93 2.40 1.34
N ARG A 39 -13.65 3.53 1.39
CA ARG A 39 -13.39 4.61 2.35
C ARG A 39 -13.39 4.13 3.80
N ARG A 40 -14.25 3.16 4.15
CA ARG A 40 -14.30 2.58 5.50
C ARG A 40 -13.01 1.81 5.84
N GLU A 41 -12.51 1.00 4.92
CA GLU A 41 -11.31 0.20 5.14
C GLU A 41 -10.06 1.10 5.22
N LEU A 42 -9.98 2.12 4.37
CA LEU A 42 -8.86 3.07 4.39
C LEU A 42 -8.85 3.95 5.66
N THR A 43 -10.02 4.21 6.27
CA THR A 43 -10.10 4.93 7.54
C THR A 43 -9.23 4.28 8.63
N ARG A 44 -9.11 2.95 8.64
CA ARG A 44 -8.25 2.23 9.60
C ARG A 44 -6.78 2.58 9.40
N LEU A 45 -6.30 2.52 8.15
CA LEU A 45 -4.93 2.88 7.80
C LEU A 45 -4.63 4.35 8.07
N GLN A 46 -5.57 5.25 7.78
CA GLN A 46 -5.44 6.68 8.07
C GLN A 46 -5.32 6.95 9.58
N ASN A 47 -6.13 6.26 10.40
CA ASN A 47 -6.08 6.37 11.85
C ASN A 47 -4.80 5.78 12.44
N LEU A 48 -4.31 4.66 11.90
CA LEU A 48 -3.02 4.09 12.26
C LEU A 48 -1.91 5.12 12.05
N ILE A 49 -1.81 5.72 10.86
CA ILE A 49 -0.74 6.72 10.62
C ILE A 49 -0.90 7.92 11.55
N LYS A 50 -2.14 8.41 11.73
CA LYS A 50 -2.44 9.53 12.63
C LYS A 50 -1.96 9.28 14.06
N SER A 51 -2.08 8.07 14.59
CA SER A 51 -1.65 7.78 15.97
C SER A 51 -0.15 7.88 16.18
N TYR A 52 0.65 7.87 15.11
CA TYR A 52 2.12 7.99 15.17
C TYR A 52 2.63 9.35 14.67
N THR A 53 1.96 9.97 13.69
CA THR A 53 2.40 11.23 13.07
C THR A 53 1.62 12.46 13.52
N ASN A 54 0.55 12.28 14.32
CA ASN A 54 -0.44 13.31 14.67
C ASN A 54 -1.15 13.97 13.46
N THR A 55 -0.91 13.49 12.24
CA THR A 55 -1.49 14.04 11.01
C THR A 55 -2.26 12.93 10.29
N PRO A 56 -3.59 13.04 10.15
CA PRO A 56 -4.34 12.05 9.38
C PRO A 56 -3.99 12.17 7.91
N LEU A 57 -3.53 11.06 7.32
CA LEU A 57 -3.44 10.97 5.87
C LEU A 57 -4.83 11.02 5.26
N ILE A 58 -4.93 11.54 4.04
CA ILE A 58 -6.20 11.61 3.31
C ILE A 58 -6.33 10.39 2.39
N ALA A 59 -7.56 9.88 2.26
CA ALA A 59 -7.94 8.89 1.27
C ALA A 59 -8.70 9.61 0.15
N SER A 60 -8.22 9.46 -1.08
CA SER A 60 -8.70 10.19 -2.25
C SER A 60 -9.06 9.21 -3.38
N GLY A 61 -10.17 9.48 -4.06
CA GLY A 61 -10.49 8.79 -5.29
C GLY A 61 -9.44 9.09 -6.37
N ILE A 62 -9.02 8.08 -7.12
CA ILE A 62 -8.26 8.29 -8.35
C ILE A 62 -9.22 8.93 -9.36
N GLN A 63 -8.85 10.08 -9.91
CA GLN A 63 -9.69 10.75 -10.90
C GLN A 63 -9.85 9.86 -12.13
N ASP A 64 -11.07 9.76 -12.65
CA ASP A 64 -11.38 8.88 -13.80
C ASP A 64 -10.51 9.18 -15.03
N ALA A 65 -10.02 10.41 -15.17
CA ALA A 65 -9.10 10.81 -16.24
C ALA A 65 -7.72 10.12 -16.18
N TYR A 66 -7.30 9.64 -15.01
CA TYR A 66 -5.95 9.08 -14.82
C TYR A 66 -5.91 7.57 -14.94
N LEU A 67 -7.03 6.85 -14.82
CA LEU A 67 -7.02 5.39 -14.77
C LEU A 67 -7.86 4.76 -15.90
N LYS A 68 -7.20 3.99 -16.76
CA LYS A 68 -7.84 3.26 -17.86
C LYS A 68 -8.89 2.30 -17.33
N LYS A 69 -10.07 2.30 -17.96
CA LYS A 69 -11.24 1.48 -17.58
C LYS A 69 -10.91 0.00 -17.41
N GLN A 70 -10.07 -0.56 -18.30
CA GLN A 70 -9.65 -1.97 -18.25
C GLN A 70 -9.07 -2.38 -16.88
N TYR A 71 -8.34 -1.49 -16.21
CA TYR A 71 -7.78 -1.77 -14.89
C TYR A 71 -8.85 -1.69 -13.80
N THR A 72 -9.81 -0.77 -13.93
CA THR A 72 -10.94 -0.63 -12.99
C THR A 72 -11.94 -1.79 -13.05
N GLU A 73 -11.99 -2.48 -14.17
CA GLU A 73 -12.82 -3.67 -14.40
C GLU A 73 -12.12 -4.93 -13.86
N LYS A 74 -10.79 -4.97 -13.94
CA LYS A 74 -9.98 -6.10 -13.48
C LYS A 74 -9.71 -6.08 -11.97
N TYR A 75 -9.47 -4.88 -11.41
CA TYR A 75 -8.98 -4.74 -10.04
C TYR A 75 -9.74 -3.68 -9.22
N LEU A 76 -9.85 -3.98 -7.93
CA LEU A 76 -9.91 -3.00 -6.85
C LEU A 76 -8.48 -2.57 -6.54
N ILE A 77 -8.24 -1.25 -6.56
CA ILE A 77 -6.90 -0.67 -6.50
C ILE A 77 -6.82 0.29 -5.31
N VAL A 78 -5.80 0.11 -4.48
CA VAL A 78 -5.34 1.11 -3.51
C VAL A 78 -3.86 1.39 -3.80
N LEU A 79 -3.50 2.66 -3.90
CA LEU A 79 -2.14 3.11 -4.16
C LEU A 79 -1.75 4.12 -3.10
N PHE A 80 -0.76 3.80 -2.28
CA PHE A 80 -0.20 4.68 -1.28
C PHE A 80 1.03 5.39 -1.85
N THR A 81 0.87 6.65 -2.23
CA THR A 81 1.89 7.44 -2.94
C THR A 81 1.57 8.94 -2.89
N THR A 82 2.32 9.77 -3.60
CA THR A 82 2.08 11.22 -3.72
C THR A 82 1.10 11.57 -4.85
N SER A 83 0.58 12.81 -4.84
CA SER A 83 -0.30 13.31 -5.92
C SER A 83 0.39 13.46 -7.28
N GLU A 84 1.73 13.46 -7.30
CA GLU A 84 2.50 13.46 -8.54
C GLU A 84 2.54 12.04 -9.14
N ASN A 85 2.94 11.06 -8.34
CA ASN A 85 3.11 9.67 -8.77
C ASN A 85 1.77 9.02 -9.19
N VAL A 86 0.64 9.39 -8.58
CA VAL A 86 -0.68 8.84 -8.97
C VAL A 86 -1.07 9.20 -10.41
N LYS A 87 -0.50 10.27 -11.00
CA LYS A 87 -0.77 10.63 -12.40
C LYS A 87 -0.23 9.56 -13.37
N GLU A 88 0.80 8.83 -12.95
CA GLU A 88 1.42 7.74 -13.71
C GLU A 88 0.78 6.38 -13.43
N ILE A 89 -0.41 6.33 -12.80
CA ILE A 89 -1.04 5.08 -12.39
C ILE A 89 -1.25 4.09 -13.55
N ASN A 90 -1.50 4.56 -14.78
CA ASN A 90 -1.62 3.64 -15.91
C ASN A 90 -0.32 2.91 -16.23
N THR A 91 0.81 3.61 -16.13
CA THR A 91 2.16 3.05 -16.30
C THR A 91 2.45 2.05 -15.19
N ILE A 92 2.12 2.40 -13.95
CA ILE A 92 2.19 1.48 -12.80
C ILE A 92 1.37 0.22 -13.05
N MET A 93 0.12 0.36 -13.50
CA MET A 93 -0.78 -0.76 -13.75
C MET A 93 -0.37 -1.62 -14.95
N GLU A 94 0.31 -1.05 -15.95
CA GLU A 94 0.75 -1.78 -17.14
C GLU A 94 1.78 -2.86 -16.79
N VAL A 95 2.70 -2.55 -15.87
CA VAL A 95 3.69 -3.51 -15.32
C VAL A 95 3.02 -4.70 -14.62
N HIS A 96 1.79 -4.51 -14.13
CA HIS A 96 1.02 -5.50 -13.38
C HIS A 96 -0.13 -6.11 -14.19
N SER A 97 -0.19 -5.82 -15.49
CA SER A 97 -1.32 -6.19 -16.34
C SER A 97 -1.49 -7.71 -16.50
N ASP A 98 -0.39 -8.47 -16.38
CA ASP A 98 -0.38 -9.93 -16.50
C ASP A 98 -0.69 -10.67 -15.19
N ILE A 99 -0.85 -9.95 -14.06
CA ILE A 99 -1.16 -10.59 -12.78
C ILE A 99 -2.60 -11.14 -12.80
N GLU A 100 -2.76 -12.44 -12.57
CA GLU A 100 -4.06 -13.06 -12.37
C GLU A 100 -4.34 -13.24 -10.88
N LEU A 101 -5.39 -12.59 -10.38
CA LEU A 101 -5.84 -12.72 -8.99
C LEU A 101 -7.14 -13.50 -8.91
N ASN A 102 -7.12 -14.57 -8.11
CA ASN A 102 -8.32 -15.29 -7.75
C ASN A 102 -9.18 -14.45 -6.78
N PRO A 103 -10.50 -14.66 -6.76
CA PRO A 103 -11.38 -14.11 -5.74
C PRO A 103 -10.84 -14.37 -4.32
N GLY A 104 -10.97 -13.41 -3.41
CA GLY A 104 -10.44 -13.47 -2.05
C GLY A 104 -8.91 -13.28 -1.92
N CYS A 105 -8.16 -13.30 -3.02
CA CYS A 105 -6.71 -13.09 -2.99
C CYS A 105 -6.32 -11.61 -3.15
N VAL A 106 -5.10 -11.30 -2.68
CA VAL A 106 -4.50 -9.97 -2.78
C VAL A 106 -3.07 -10.06 -3.31
N PHE A 107 -2.68 -9.01 -4.05
CA PHE A 107 -1.29 -8.68 -4.36
C PHE A 107 -0.93 -7.35 -3.71
N LEU A 108 0.22 -7.32 -3.03
CA LEU A 108 0.85 -6.11 -2.51
C LEU A 108 2.25 -5.95 -3.10
N GLU A 109 2.63 -4.74 -3.45
CA GLU A 109 3.99 -4.41 -3.86
C GLU A 109 4.41 -3.07 -3.27
N THR A 110 5.66 -2.97 -2.82
CA THR A 110 6.30 -1.69 -2.51
C THR A 110 7.58 -1.53 -3.30
N ASN A 111 7.81 -0.32 -3.80
CA ASN A 111 9.09 0.15 -4.32
C ASN A 111 9.41 1.54 -3.74
N SER A 112 10.38 2.25 -4.30
CA SER A 112 10.80 3.58 -3.85
C SER A 112 9.74 4.68 -4.04
N GLU A 113 8.70 4.45 -4.83
CA GLU A 113 7.72 5.45 -5.25
C GLU A 113 6.31 5.21 -4.68
N TYR A 114 5.94 3.95 -4.45
CA TYR A 114 4.60 3.62 -3.98
C TYR A 114 4.54 2.30 -3.21
N LEU A 115 3.43 2.14 -2.48
CA LEU A 115 2.89 0.87 -2.02
C LEU A 115 1.54 0.62 -2.74
N LEU A 116 1.45 -0.46 -3.51
CA LEU A 116 0.31 -0.84 -4.33
C LEU A 116 -0.42 -2.04 -3.72
N LEU A 117 -1.75 -2.01 -3.73
CA LEU A 117 -2.63 -3.12 -3.43
C LEU A 117 -3.56 -3.36 -4.61
N LEU A 118 -3.55 -4.60 -5.11
CA LEU A 118 -4.48 -5.11 -6.10
C LEU A 118 -5.30 -6.26 -5.52
N ALA A 119 -6.62 -6.20 -5.70
CA ALA A 119 -7.54 -7.29 -5.35
C ALA A 119 -8.63 -7.42 -6.41
N ARG A 120 -9.20 -8.60 -6.58
CA ARG A 120 -10.33 -8.79 -7.52
C ARG A 120 -11.68 -8.41 -6.90
N ASP A 121 -11.81 -8.58 -5.59
CA ASP A 121 -13.05 -8.39 -4.85
C ASP A 121 -12.81 -7.80 -3.46
N MET A 122 -13.91 -7.53 -2.74
CA MET A 122 -13.84 -6.90 -1.42
C MET A 122 -13.17 -7.80 -0.38
N GLU A 123 -13.26 -9.12 -0.52
CA GLU A 123 -12.62 -10.06 0.41
C GLU A 123 -11.10 -9.94 0.31
N GLY A 124 -10.56 -9.99 -0.92
CA GLY A 124 -9.13 -9.75 -1.16
C GLY A 124 -8.69 -8.33 -0.75
N LEU A 125 -9.53 -7.31 -0.96
CA LEU A 125 -9.23 -5.96 -0.51
C LEU A 125 -9.11 -5.87 1.02
N ILE A 126 -10.06 -6.46 1.75
CA ILE A 126 -10.07 -6.44 3.22
C ILE A 126 -8.82 -7.18 3.74
N LEU A 127 -8.50 -8.34 3.16
CA LEU A 127 -7.27 -9.07 3.46
C LEU A 127 -6.04 -8.17 3.24
N GLY A 128 -5.98 -7.51 2.08
CA GLY A 128 -4.89 -6.59 1.74
C GLY A 128 -4.74 -5.43 2.71
N VAL A 129 -5.84 -4.79 3.10
CA VAL A 129 -5.83 -3.70 4.08
C VAL A 129 -5.36 -4.19 5.45
N ASN A 130 -5.77 -5.38 5.87
CA ASN A 130 -5.29 -5.97 7.13
C ASN A 130 -3.77 -6.23 7.09
N ILE A 131 -3.25 -6.75 5.97
CA ILE A 131 -1.81 -6.98 5.79
C ILE A 131 -1.05 -5.66 5.76
N MET A 132 -1.55 -4.65 5.03
CA MET A 132 -0.97 -3.29 5.03
C MET A 132 -0.93 -2.69 6.42
N GLU A 133 -2.02 -2.82 7.20
CA GLU A 133 -2.09 -2.31 8.58
C GLU A 133 -1.02 -2.95 9.47
N LEU A 134 -0.86 -4.27 9.38
CA LEU A 134 0.16 -5.02 10.12
C LEU A 134 1.58 -4.55 9.77
N ILE A 135 1.89 -4.44 8.47
CA ILE A 135 3.20 -4.00 7.98
C ILE A 135 3.49 -2.56 8.42
N LEU A 136 2.54 -1.64 8.20
CA LEU A 136 2.69 -0.24 8.55
C LEU A 136 2.85 -0.06 10.06
N LYS A 137 2.13 -0.84 10.88
CA LYS A 137 2.27 -0.79 12.34
C LYS A 137 3.70 -1.16 12.76
N GLN A 138 4.26 -2.25 12.25
CA GLN A 138 5.63 -2.65 12.56
C GLN A 138 6.65 -1.59 12.16
N ILE A 139 6.48 -0.99 10.98
CA ILE A 139 7.36 0.07 10.48
C ILE A 139 7.31 1.31 11.38
N LEU A 140 6.11 1.72 11.78
CA LEU A 140 5.92 2.89 12.63
C LEU A 140 6.46 2.64 14.05
N GLU A 141 6.25 1.44 14.61
CA GLU A 141 6.79 1.04 15.90
C GLU A 141 8.32 0.99 15.88
N ASP A 142 8.92 0.39 14.85
CA ASP A 142 10.37 0.37 14.66
C ASP A 142 10.93 1.79 14.54
N TYR A 143 10.29 2.65 13.74
CA TYR A 143 10.68 4.06 13.61
C TYR A 143 10.67 4.80 14.97
N LEU A 144 9.62 4.65 15.77
CA LEU A 144 9.56 5.23 17.11
C LEU A 144 10.65 4.68 18.04
N ASN A 145 10.91 3.36 17.97
CA ASN A 145 11.91 2.68 18.80
C ASN A 145 13.34 3.11 18.46
N GLN A 146 13.63 3.39 17.19
CA GLN A 146 14.92 3.92 16.76
C GLN A 146 15.21 5.31 17.33
N LYS A 147 14.17 6.09 17.72
CA LYS A 147 14.27 7.46 18.26
C LYS A 147 15.03 8.45 17.36
N LYS A 148 15.10 8.16 16.06
CA LYS A 148 15.77 9.01 15.06
C LYS A 148 14.73 9.80 14.27
N PHE A 149 14.06 10.71 14.97
CA PHE A 149 12.91 11.43 14.42
C PHE A 149 13.24 12.42 13.28
N ASP A 150 14.53 12.62 13.01
CA ASP A 150 15.04 13.41 11.89
C ASP A 150 15.23 12.55 10.61
N GLU A 151 15.09 11.22 10.70
CA GLU A 151 15.14 10.31 9.54
C GLU A 151 13.72 10.07 8.97
N TYR A 152 13.63 9.72 7.69
CA TYR A 152 12.34 9.35 7.08
C TYR A 152 11.82 8.02 7.62
N ILE A 153 10.50 7.88 7.78
CA ILE A 153 9.85 6.56 7.90
C ILE A 153 10.07 5.82 6.58
N THR A 154 10.63 4.62 6.64
CA THR A 154 11.04 3.86 5.45
C THR A 154 10.36 2.50 5.37
N ILE A 155 9.87 2.15 4.18
CA ILE A 155 9.28 0.83 3.89
C ILE A 155 10.23 0.08 2.95
N ARG A 156 10.69 -1.11 3.38
CA ARG A 156 11.51 -1.98 2.53
C ARG A 156 10.73 -2.38 1.27
N PRO A 157 11.35 -2.46 0.09
CA PRO A 157 10.70 -3.00 -1.09
C PRO A 157 10.35 -4.47 -0.94
N PHE A 158 9.13 -4.83 -1.32
CA PHE A 158 8.65 -6.21 -1.26
C PHE A 158 7.56 -6.47 -2.31
N LYS A 159 7.33 -7.74 -2.60
CA LYS A 159 6.13 -8.24 -3.28
C LYS A 159 5.51 -9.33 -2.42
N LEU A 160 4.19 -9.30 -2.27
CA LEU A 160 3.43 -10.25 -1.47
C LEU A 160 2.17 -10.69 -2.23
N ILE A 161 1.89 -11.98 -2.20
CA ILE A 161 0.61 -12.55 -2.66
C ILE A 161 0.03 -13.39 -1.53
N ASP A 162 -1.25 -13.20 -1.23
CA ASP A 162 -1.93 -14.01 -0.22
C ASP A 162 -3.41 -14.30 -0.52
N CYS A 163 -3.88 -15.42 0.05
CA CYS A 163 -5.26 -15.84 0.27
C CYS A 163 -5.24 -16.89 1.42
#